data_AF-A0A5J4QB73-F1
#
_entry.id   AF-A0A5J4QB73-F1
#
_cell.length_a   1.000
_cell.length_b   1.000
_cell.length_c   1.000
_cell.angle_alpha   90.00
_cell.angle_beta   90.00
_cell.angle_gamma   90.00
#
_symmetry.space_group_name_H-M   'P 1'
#
loop_
_entity.id
_entity.type
_entity.pdbx_description
1 polymer ?
#
loop_
_entity_poly.entity_id
_entity_poly.type
_entity_poly.pdbx_seq_one_letter_code
_entity_poly.pdbx_strand_id
1 'polypeptide(L)'
;MKSCLVKVIIPIYKNVLSENERISLDRAYSILKNYPIIVVKPSSLKPDMLFEDYPALTFESFNDAYFRNLSGYNKLMLSEEFYERFTDTGYILIC
;
A
#
# COMPACT_ATOMS: atom_id res chain seq x y z
N MET A 1 -1.17 -11.76 -20.15
CA MET A 1 -1.26 -12.90 -19.22
C MET A 1 -1.52 -12.32 -17.84
N LYS A 2 -2.68 -12.60 -17.21
CA LYS A 2 -2.96 -12.19 -15.82
C LYS A 2 -2.10 -13.04 -14.89
N SER A 3 -1.19 -12.41 -14.15
CA SER A 3 -0.16 -13.07 -13.33
C SER A 3 -0.60 -13.30 -11.88
N CYS A 4 -1.66 -12.63 -11.40
CA CYS A 4 -2.21 -12.84 -10.06
C CYS A 4 -3.72 -12.53 -10.03
N LEU A 5 -4.51 -13.29 -9.27
CA LEU A 5 -5.95 -13.03 -9.15
C LEU A 5 -6.26 -11.89 -8.18
N VAL A 6 -5.50 -11.77 -7.09
CA VAL A 6 -5.75 -10.82 -5.99
C VAL A 6 -4.44 -10.18 -5.54
N LYS A 7 -4.41 -8.86 -5.42
CA LYS A 7 -3.35 -8.09 -4.75
C LYS A 7 -3.89 -7.39 -3.51
N VAL A 8 -3.10 -7.34 -2.45
CA VAL A 8 -3.44 -6.63 -1.21
C VAL A 8 -2.73 -5.28 -1.22
N ILE A 9 -3.47 -4.21 -1.03
CA ILE A 9 -2.99 -2.84 -1.07
C ILE A 9 -3.10 -2.25 0.33
N ILE A 10 -1.98 -1.76 0.88
CA ILE A 10 -1.93 -1.16 2.21
C ILE A 10 -1.44 0.29 2.07
N PRO A 11 -2.32 1.30 2.24
CA PRO A 11 -1.91 2.69 2.20
C PRO A 11 -1.12 3.08 3.46
N ILE A 12 0.12 3.55 3.29
CA ILE A 12 0.97 4.00 4.40
C ILE A 12 1.61 5.34 4.04
N TYR A 13 1.34 6.36 4.86
CA TYR A 13 1.77 7.73 4.61
C TYR A 13 2.58 8.36 5.75
N LYS A 14 2.88 7.59 6.79
CA LYS A 14 3.68 8.04 7.93
C LYS A 14 5.05 7.37 7.93
N ASN A 15 6.08 8.13 8.30
CA ASN A 15 7.44 7.63 8.49
C ASN A 15 7.58 6.77 9.76
N VAL A 16 6.69 6.97 10.73
CA VAL A 16 6.65 6.25 11.99
C VAL A 16 5.22 5.79 12.22
N LEU A 17 5.05 4.47 12.39
CA LEU A 17 3.77 3.89 12.76
C LEU A 17 3.59 4.00 14.26
N SER A 18 2.39 4.38 14.69
CA SER A 18 1.95 4.17 16.07
C SER A 18 1.92 2.67 16.41
N GLU A 19 1.87 2.35 17.69
CA GLU A 19 1.81 0.97 18.17
C GLU A 19 0.59 0.21 17.57
N ASN A 20 -0.57 0.85 17.51
CA ASN A 20 -1.77 0.25 16.92
C ASN A 20 -1.63 0.03 15.40
N GLU A 21 -0.99 0.95 14.70
CA GLU A 21 -0.71 0.80 13.26
C GLU A 21 0.29 -0.34 13.01
N ARG A 22 1.30 -0.48 13.88
CA ARG A 22 2.26 -1.59 13.85
C ARG A 22 1.55 -2.93 14.06
N ILE A 23 0.72 -3.05 15.09
CA ILE A 23 -0.06 -4.26 15.37
C ILE A 23 -0.97 -4.62 14.18
N SER A 24 -1.60 -3.61 13.58
CA SER A 24 -2.47 -3.79 12.41
C SER A 24 -1.69 -4.29 11.20
N LEU A 25 -0.52 -3.70 10.93
CA LEU A 25 0.36 -4.12 9.84
C LEU A 25 0.92 -5.53 10.06
N ASP A 26 1.37 -5.85 11.28
CA ASP A 26 1.86 -7.19 11.65
C ASP A 26 0.80 -8.26 11.41
N ARG A 27 -0.45 -7.95 11.79
CA ARG A 27 -1.58 -8.86 11.61
C ARG A 27 -1.93 -9.04 10.14
N ALA A 28 -2.05 -7.95 9.39
CA ALA A 28 -2.32 -7.98 7.95
C ALA A 28 -1.23 -8.78 7.21
N TYR A 29 0.04 -8.48 7.50
CA TYR A 29 1.18 -9.19 6.94
C TYR A 29 1.14 -10.69 7.27
N SER A 30 0.97 -11.05 8.55
CA SER A 30 0.96 -12.45 8.98
C SER A 30 -0.14 -13.27 8.30
N ILE A 31 -1.32 -12.70 8.06
CA ILE A 31 -2.44 -13.42 7.44
C ILE A 31 -2.32 -13.41 5.91
N LEU A 32 -1.96 -12.28 5.32
CA LEU A 32 -2.09 -12.03 3.89
C LEU A 32 -0.80 -12.20 3.10
N LYS A 33 0.34 -12.53 3.75
CA LYS A 33 1.66 -12.69 3.09
C LYS A 33 1.73 -13.72 1.95
N ASN A 34 0.72 -14.58 1.80
CA ASN A 34 0.63 -15.52 0.67
C ASN A 34 0.10 -14.86 -0.62
N TYR A 35 -0.37 -13.62 -0.54
CA TYR A 35 -0.73 -12.77 -1.67
C TYR A 35 0.35 -11.70 -1.87
N PRO A 36 0.49 -11.14 -3.09
CA PRO A 36 1.31 -9.94 -3.26
C PRO A 36 0.73 -8.80 -2.41
N ILE A 37 1.55 -8.26 -1.51
CA ILE A 37 1.19 -7.11 -0.69
C ILE A 37 1.97 -5.89 -1.21
N ILE A 38 1.23 -4.86 -1.57
CA ILE A 38 1.75 -3.62 -2.13
C ILE A 38 1.42 -2.50 -1.14
N VAL A 39 2.45 -1.81 -0.67
CA VAL A 39 2.30 -0.59 0.10
C VAL A 39 2.19 0.59 -0.86
N VAL A 40 1.09 1.34 -0.74
CA VAL A 40 0.88 2.59 -1.48
C VAL A 40 1.28 3.76 -0.60
N LYS A 41 2.27 4.53 -1.05
CA LYS A 41 2.92 5.57 -0.22
C LYS A 41 3.19 6.87 -0.98
N PRO A 42 3.42 7.99 -0.28
CA PRO A 42 3.99 9.18 -0.89
C PRO A 42 5.39 8.90 -1.43
N SER A 43 5.80 9.68 -2.44
CA SER A 43 7.12 9.58 -3.05
C SER A 43 8.23 9.96 -2.08
N SER A 44 7.95 10.87 -1.15
CA SER A 44 8.89 11.27 -0.09
C SER A 44 9.10 10.24 1.02
N LEU A 45 8.18 9.27 1.22
CA LEU A 45 8.36 8.21 2.20
C LEU A 45 9.38 7.19 1.67
N LYS A 46 10.52 7.06 2.34
CA LYS A 46 11.53 6.04 1.99
C LYS A 46 11.23 4.74 2.76
N PRO A 47 11.28 3.58 2.09
CA PRO A 47 10.88 2.32 2.69
C PRO A 47 11.92 1.73 3.67
N ASP A 48 13.16 2.23 3.62
CA ASP A 48 14.34 1.46 4.02
C ASP A 48 14.37 1.02 5.48
N MET A 49 13.82 1.77 6.46
CA MET A 49 13.81 1.34 7.87
C MET A 49 12.45 0.85 8.37
N LEU A 50 11.36 1.34 7.78
CA LEU A 50 10.03 1.02 8.29
C LEU A 50 9.60 -0.40 7.90
N PHE A 51 10.16 -0.93 6.81
CA PHE A 51 9.68 -2.16 6.19
C PHE A 51 10.67 -3.33 6.18
N GLU A 52 11.83 -3.19 6.83
CA GLU A 52 12.85 -4.27 6.89
C GLU A 52 12.28 -5.58 7.43
N ASP A 53 11.36 -5.49 8.40
CA ASP A 53 10.70 -6.64 9.03
C ASP A 53 9.68 -7.35 8.10
N TYR A 54 9.39 -6.78 6.92
CA TYR A 54 8.34 -7.25 6.02
C TYR A 54 8.85 -7.50 4.60
N PRO A 55 9.72 -8.49 4.37
CA PRO A 55 10.39 -8.73 3.09
C PRO A 55 9.44 -9.06 1.92
N ALA A 56 8.19 -9.45 2.18
CA ALA A 56 7.21 -9.71 1.12
C ALA A 56 6.49 -8.45 0.62
N LEU A 57 6.70 -7.28 1.26
CA LEU A 57 6.10 -6.03 0.81
C LEU A 57 6.79 -5.52 -0.46
N THR A 58 5.97 -5.05 -1.38
CA THR A 58 6.39 -4.26 -2.54
C THR A 58 5.80 -2.86 -2.43
N PHE A 59 6.26 -1.91 -3.25
CA PHE A 59 5.93 -0.49 -3.06
C PHE A 59 5.48 0.18 -4.34
N GLU A 60 4.42 0.96 -4.26
CA GLU A 60 3.98 1.89 -5.29
C GLU A 60 3.98 3.30 -4.73
N SER A 61 4.62 4.23 -5.45
CA SER A 61 4.76 5.62 -5.02
C SER A 61 3.83 6.52 -5.81
N PHE A 62 3.11 7.38 -5.11
CA PHE A 62 2.25 8.40 -5.70
C PHE A 62 2.69 9.79 -5.27
N ASN A 63 2.13 10.81 -5.92
CA ASN A 63 2.41 12.20 -5.61
C ASN A 63 2.06 12.50 -4.14
N ASP A 64 2.98 13.14 -3.42
CA ASP A 64 2.83 13.53 -2.01
C ASP A 64 1.55 14.33 -1.74
N ALA A 65 1.04 15.08 -2.73
CA ALA A 65 -0.19 15.85 -2.62
C ALA A 65 -1.41 14.98 -2.23
N TYR A 66 -1.43 13.70 -2.63
CA TYR A 66 -2.51 12.79 -2.28
C TYR A 66 -2.52 12.42 -0.79
N PHE A 67 -1.42 12.58 -0.07
CA PHE A 67 -1.30 12.14 1.32
C PHE A 67 -1.32 13.28 2.34
N ARG A 68 -1.58 14.52 1.90
CA ARG A 68 -1.59 15.71 2.78
C ARG A 68 -2.85 15.82 3.64
N ASN A 69 -3.97 15.28 3.16
CA ASN A 69 -5.27 15.35 3.84
C ASN A 69 -6.25 14.33 3.26
N LEU A 70 -7.42 14.21 3.89
CA LEU A 70 -8.48 13.27 3.51
C LEU A 70 -8.99 13.49 2.07
N SER A 71 -9.08 14.74 1.61
CA SER A 71 -9.53 15.05 0.25
C SER A 71 -8.53 14.56 -0.80
N GLY A 72 -7.23 14.76 -0.57
CA GLY A 72 -6.17 14.23 -1.40
C GLY A 72 -6.23 12.71 -1.49
N TYR A 73 -6.44 12.04 -0.35
CA TYR A 73 -6.50 10.58 -0.31
C TYR A 73 -7.70 10.05 -1.08
N ASN A 74 -8.88 10.63 -0.86
CA ASN A 74 -10.10 10.26 -1.59
C ASN A 74 -9.93 10.49 -3.10
N LYS A 75 -9.23 11.56 -3.50
CA LYS A 75 -8.93 11.81 -4.91
C LYS A 75 -8.07 10.71 -5.51
N LEU A 76 -7.06 10.21 -4.79
CA LEU A 76 -6.25 9.08 -5.23
C LEU A 76 -7.09 7.80 -5.37
N MET A 77 -7.92 7.49 -4.37
CA MET A 77 -8.75 6.27 -4.40
C MET A 77 -9.80 6.27 -5.49
N LEU A 78 -10.16 7.43 -6.04
CA LEU A 78 -11.12 7.57 -7.14
C LEU A 78 -10.44 7.85 -8.48
N SER A 79 -9.10 7.96 -8.52
CA SER A 79 -8.39 8.30 -9.75
C SER A 79 -8.13 7.05 -10.59
N GLU A 80 -8.21 7.23 -11.91
CA GLU A 80 -7.79 6.21 -12.87
C GLU A 80 -6.31 5.84 -12.66
N GLU A 81 -5.46 6.83 -12.37
CA GLU A 81 -4.03 6.66 -12.06
C GLU A 81 -3.75 5.58 -11.01
N PHE A 82 -4.60 5.47 -9.98
CA PHE A 82 -4.44 4.44 -8.95
C PHE A 82 -4.71 3.04 -9.51
N TYR A 83 -5.83 2.87 -10.21
CA TYR A 83 -6.24 1.56 -10.72
C TYR A 83 -5.39 1.08 -11.91
N GLU A 84 -4.84 2.00 -12.70
CA GLU A 84 -3.91 1.69 -13.80
C GLU A 84 -2.67 0.91 -13.32
N ARG A 85 -2.19 1.18 -12.10
CA ARG A 85 -1.04 0.48 -11.48
C ARG A 85 -1.30 -1.01 -11.24
N PHE A 86 -2.57 -1.43 -11.20
CA PHE A 86 -2.97 -2.78 -10.80
C PHE A 86 -3.76 -3.50 -11.91
N THR A 87 -3.57 -3.10 -13.16
CA THR A 87 -4.25 -3.70 -14.33
C THR A 87 -3.86 -5.15 -14.61
N ASP A 88 -2.77 -5.64 -14.01
CA ASP A 88 -2.29 -7.02 -14.13
C ASP A 88 -2.98 -8.01 -13.16
N THR A 89 -3.84 -7.53 -12.26
CA THR A 89 -4.61 -8.35 -11.32
C THR A 89 -6.12 -8.37 -11.65
N GLY A 90 -6.82 -9.39 -11.14
CA GLY A 90 -8.29 -9.47 -11.24
C GLY A 90 -9.01 -8.61 -10.20
N TYR A 91 -8.47 -8.60 -8.97
CA TYR A 91 -9.05 -7.93 -7.83
C TYR A 91 -7.97 -7.28 -6.97
N ILE A 92 -8.37 -6.25 -6.24
CA ILE A 92 -7.58 -5.63 -5.18
C ILE A 92 -8.37 -5.66 -3.87
N LEU A 93 -7.66 -5.90 -2.77
CA LEU A 93 -8.16 -5.69 -1.41
C LEU A 93 -7.41 -4.51 -0.82
N ILE A 94 -8.13 -3.47 -0.38
CA ILE A 94 -7.54 -2.33 0.31
C ILE A 94 -7.77 -2.51 1.81
N CYS A 95 -6.69 -2.55 2.60
CA CYS A 95 -6.71 -2.77 4.05
C CYS A 95 -6.50 -1.47 4.84
#